data_AF-A0A6F8XRF2-F1
#
_entry.id   AF-A0A6F8XRF2-F1
#
_cell.length_a   1.000
_cell.length_b   1.000
_cell.length_c   1.000
_cell.angle_alpha   90.00
_cell.angle_beta   90.00
_cell.angle_gamma   90.00
#
_symmetry.space_group_name_H-M   'P 1'
#
loop_
_entity.id
_entity.type
_entity.pdbx_description
1 polymer ?
#
loop_
_entity_poly.entity_id
_entity_poly.type
_entity_poly.pdbx_seq_one_letter_code
_entity_poly.pdbx_strand_id
1 'polypeptide(L)'
;MALLLVALVACLGSVTVAAPSPAQASSLHLTYCFPLYKQMPGGWYIIEWHCFDIPVEYDPNPCCLTDLAIDYGVNPVLPQDIQRGYLQQATTGISLLVQAAGADPRTAAVLRARAEESFLGAARQLGGSRVTLRQVGIPDIKNNRLEPMPLPWLQAAGVDIADGLGLMQRALVEPVPLPWKKAAMAEFENAAAQMAARHARG
;
A
#
# COMPACT_ATOMS: atom_id res chain seq x y z
N MET A 1 11.23 -73.62 -51.21
CA MET A 1 12.27 -72.90 -50.44
C MET A 1 11.59 -71.79 -49.67
N ALA A 2 11.76 -71.79 -48.35
CA ALA A 2 11.09 -70.98 -47.35
C ALA A 2 11.49 -69.50 -47.39
N LEU A 3 10.64 -68.62 -46.84
CA LEU A 3 11.01 -67.43 -46.04
C LEU A 3 9.71 -66.74 -45.55
N LEU A 4 9.19 -67.06 -44.37
CA LEU A 4 9.41 -66.36 -43.07
C LEU A 4 9.06 -64.86 -43.12
N LEU A 5 7.82 -64.54 -42.73
CA LEU A 5 7.36 -63.19 -42.37
C LEU A 5 7.69 -62.94 -40.89
N VAL A 6 8.64 -62.05 -40.63
CA VAL A 6 8.98 -61.56 -39.29
C VAL A 6 8.10 -60.34 -38.99
N ALA A 7 7.30 -60.43 -37.92
CA ALA A 7 6.51 -59.33 -37.39
C ALA A 7 7.42 -58.37 -36.61
N LEU A 8 7.50 -57.11 -37.06
CA LEU A 8 8.21 -56.04 -36.37
C LEU A 8 7.27 -55.40 -35.33
N VAL A 9 7.51 -55.66 -34.05
CA VAL A 9 6.82 -55.00 -32.93
C VAL A 9 7.47 -53.63 -32.72
N ALA A 10 6.75 -52.56 -33.07
CA ALA A 10 7.16 -51.19 -32.77
C ALA A 10 6.69 -50.81 -31.35
N CYS A 11 7.62 -50.78 -30.39
CA CYS A 11 7.42 -50.21 -29.06
C CYS A 11 7.28 -48.69 -29.16
N LEU A 12 6.06 -48.17 -29.04
CA LEU A 12 5.79 -46.75 -28.80
C LEU A 12 6.12 -46.42 -27.35
N GLY A 13 7.33 -45.90 -27.11
CA GLY A 13 7.73 -45.33 -25.82
C GLY A 13 6.87 -44.10 -25.51
N SER A 14 6.09 -44.17 -24.44
CA SER A 14 5.31 -43.06 -23.92
C SER A 14 6.25 -42.07 -23.24
N VAL A 15 6.60 -40.98 -23.92
CA VAL A 15 7.29 -39.85 -23.28
C VAL A 15 6.24 -39.13 -22.44
N THR A 16 6.16 -39.45 -21.15
CA THR A 16 5.39 -38.68 -20.20
C THR A 16 6.08 -37.34 -20.02
N VAL A 17 5.59 -36.33 -20.76
CA VAL A 17 5.93 -34.94 -20.48
C VAL A 17 5.33 -34.63 -19.12
N ALA A 18 6.15 -34.72 -18.07
CA ALA A 18 5.79 -34.17 -16.78
C ALA A 18 5.49 -32.68 -17.01
N ALA A 19 4.25 -32.27 -16.79
CA ALA A 19 3.89 -30.87 -16.79
C ALA A 19 4.83 -30.16 -15.80
N PRO A 20 5.41 -28.99 -16.15
CA PRO A 20 6.17 -28.23 -15.19
C PRO A 20 5.23 -27.93 -14.01
N SER A 21 5.56 -28.47 -12.84
CA SER A 21 4.95 -27.99 -11.61
C SER A 21 5.09 -26.47 -11.59
N PRO A 22 4.02 -25.70 -11.31
CA PRO A 22 4.20 -24.26 -11.13
C PRO A 22 5.29 -24.11 -10.07
N ALA A 23 6.36 -23.41 -10.44
CA ALA A 23 7.37 -23.01 -9.48
C ALA A 23 6.59 -22.29 -8.37
N GLN A 24 6.49 -22.92 -7.20
CA GLN A 24 5.96 -22.29 -6.01
C GLN A 24 6.99 -21.22 -5.68
N ALA A 25 6.82 -20.03 -6.25
CA ALA A 25 7.40 -18.81 -5.74
C ALA A 25 6.87 -18.73 -4.31
N SER A 26 7.71 -19.12 -3.35
CA SER A 26 7.44 -18.89 -1.94
C SER A 26 7.34 -17.38 -1.81
N SER A 27 6.12 -16.84 -1.80
CA SER A 27 5.90 -15.42 -1.62
C SER A 27 6.45 -15.08 -0.25
N LEU A 28 7.60 -14.41 -0.22
CA LEU A 28 8.19 -13.95 1.02
C LEU A 28 7.27 -12.82 1.53
N HIS A 29 6.78 -12.96 2.75
CA HIS A 29 5.97 -11.93 3.39
C HIS A 29 6.89 -11.10 4.28
N LEU A 30 7.10 -9.84 3.93
CA LEU A 30 7.81 -8.88 4.76
C LEU A 30 6.80 -8.21 5.69
N THR A 31 6.88 -8.50 6.99
CA THR A 31 6.09 -7.79 7.99
C THR A 31 6.70 -6.41 8.21
N TYR A 32 6.10 -5.38 7.62
CA TYR A 32 6.51 -4.00 7.81
C TYR A 32 5.81 -3.42 9.03
N CYS A 33 6.59 -3.00 10.03
CA CYS A 33 6.07 -2.38 11.25
C CYS A 33 6.49 -0.92 11.34
N PHE A 34 5.55 -0.03 11.63
CA PHE A 34 5.86 1.36 11.96
C PHE A 34 5.40 1.70 13.38
N PRO A 35 6.25 2.36 14.19
CA PRO A 35 5.88 2.79 15.52
C PRO A 35 4.99 4.04 15.47
N LEU A 36 3.89 4.02 16.21
CA LEU A 36 3.13 5.22 16.54
C LEU A 36 3.77 5.92 17.73
N TYR A 37 4.21 7.15 17.53
CA TYR A 37 4.77 7.98 18.60
C TYR A 37 3.73 8.90 19.23
N LYS A 38 3.86 9.15 20.53
CA LYS A 38 3.12 10.16 21.28
C LYS A 38 4.09 11.09 21.99
N GLN A 39 3.91 12.39 21.79
CA GLN A 39 4.58 13.40 22.59
C GLN A 39 3.93 13.49 23.98
N MET A 40 4.74 13.34 25.03
CA MET A 40 4.36 13.48 26.43
C MET A 40 5.35 14.44 27.13
N PRO A 41 5.06 14.95 28.34
CA PRO A 41 6.06 15.68 29.11
C PRO A 41 7.33 14.84 29.27
N GLY A 42 8.43 15.29 28.65
CA GLY A 42 9.71 14.56 28.64
C GLY A 42 10.15 13.97 27.30
N GLY A 43 9.31 13.96 26.26
CA GLY A 43 9.73 13.55 24.90
C GLY A 43 8.68 12.75 24.11
N TRP A 44 9.15 12.09 23.05
CA TRP A 44 8.35 11.19 22.23
C TRP A 44 8.50 9.75 22.69
N TYR A 45 7.38 9.05 22.82
CA TYR A 45 7.33 7.65 23.25
C TYR A 45 6.59 6.82 22.21
N ILE A 46 7.09 5.62 21.94
CA ILE A 46 6.36 4.63 21.14
C ILE A 46 5.21 4.12 21.99
N ILE A 47 3.98 4.30 21.51
CA ILE A 47 2.77 3.85 22.20
C ILE A 47 2.17 2.60 21.57
N GLU A 48 2.46 2.32 20.30
CA GLU A 48 1.92 1.18 19.58
C GLU A 48 2.81 0.87 18.36
N TRP A 49 2.85 -0.38 17.95
CA TRP A 49 3.45 -0.82 16.69
C TRP A 49 2.35 -1.32 15.77
N HIS A 50 2.24 -0.72 14.58
CA HIS A 50 1.36 -1.24 13.54
C HIS A 50 2.18 -1.98 12.50
N CYS A 51 1.85 -3.26 12.34
CA CYS A 51 2.49 -4.14 11.38
C CYS A 51 1.51 -4.54 10.28
N PHE A 52 2.00 -4.64 9.05
CA PHE A 52 1.27 -5.22 7.94
C PHE A 52 2.22 -6.00 7.03
N ASP A 53 1.71 -7.10 6.47
CA ASP A 53 2.50 -7.95 5.59
C ASP A 53 2.47 -7.41 4.16
N ILE A 54 3.65 -7.21 3.60
CA ILE A 54 3.86 -6.83 2.21
C ILE A 54 4.42 -8.06 1.48
N PRO A 55 3.77 -8.55 0.42
CA PRO A 55 4.38 -9.57 -0.44
C PRO A 55 5.59 -8.94 -1.14
N VAL A 56 6.78 -9.50 -0.93
CA VAL A 56 8.02 -9.05 -1.56
C VAL A 56 8.71 -10.19 -2.31
N GLU A 57 9.31 -9.87 -3.45
CA GLU A 57 10.08 -10.82 -4.27
C GLU A 57 11.54 -10.94 -3.79
N TYR A 58 11.98 -10.02 -2.94
CA TYR A 58 13.32 -9.94 -2.35
C TYR A 58 13.25 -9.39 -0.92
N ASP A 59 14.08 -9.91 -0.01
CA ASP A 59 14.21 -9.46 1.39
C ASP A 59 15.11 -8.22 1.47
N PRO A 60 14.55 -7.00 1.53
CA PRO A 60 15.35 -5.78 1.58
C PRO A 60 15.62 -5.51 3.06
N ASN A 61 16.68 -6.11 3.60
CA ASN A 61 17.29 -5.84 4.92
C ASN A 61 16.34 -5.17 5.97
N PRO A 62 15.70 -5.94 6.85
CA PRO A 62 14.56 -5.50 7.68
C PRO A 62 14.87 -4.42 8.73
N CYS A 63 16.13 -3.97 8.88
CA CYS A 63 16.49 -2.95 9.87
C CYS A 63 16.07 -1.52 9.50
N CYS A 64 15.91 -1.22 8.21
CA CYS A 64 16.20 0.12 7.71
C CYS A 64 15.22 0.66 6.64
N LEU A 65 14.10 -0.04 6.38
CA LEU A 65 13.02 0.48 5.52
C LEU A 65 12.02 1.37 6.27
N THR A 66 12.12 1.45 7.60
CA THR A 66 11.29 2.28 8.49
C THR A 66 11.65 3.77 8.47
N ASP A 67 12.61 4.17 7.64
CA ASP A 67 13.21 5.49 7.70
C ASP A 67 12.47 6.55 6.88
N LEU A 68 11.45 6.22 6.07
CA LEU A 68 10.75 7.24 5.25
C LEU A 68 9.42 7.66 5.87
N ALA A 69 9.17 8.97 5.88
CA ALA A 69 7.93 9.56 6.37
C ALA A 69 7.40 10.64 5.42
N ILE A 70 6.07 10.79 5.42
CA ILE A 70 5.34 11.88 4.80
C ILE A 70 4.80 12.79 5.91
N ASP A 71 5.17 14.07 5.89
CA ASP A 71 4.61 15.08 6.80
C ASP A 71 3.46 15.82 6.11
N TYR A 72 2.28 15.74 6.73
CA TYR A 72 1.10 16.45 6.31
C TYR A 72 0.83 17.66 7.20
N GLY A 73 0.64 18.80 6.56
CA GLY A 73 0.02 19.96 7.19
C GLY A 73 -1.49 19.79 7.24
N VAL A 74 -2.10 20.12 8.37
CA VAL A 74 -3.57 20.13 8.53
C VAL A 74 -4.02 21.49 9.05
N ASN A 75 -5.05 22.07 8.42
CA ASN A 75 -5.60 23.36 8.80
C ASN A 75 -7.15 23.33 8.87
N PRO A 76 -7.78 23.64 10.02
CA PRO A 76 -7.14 23.92 11.32
C PRO A 76 -6.38 22.70 11.87
N VAL A 77 -5.44 22.95 12.78
CA VAL A 77 -4.72 21.87 13.47
C VAL A 77 -5.73 21.02 14.25
N LEU A 78 -5.70 19.71 14.01
CA LEU A 78 -6.60 18.76 14.65
C LEU A 78 -6.08 18.32 16.02
N PRO A 79 -6.97 17.92 16.95
CA PRO A 79 -6.58 17.15 18.13
C PRO A 79 -5.79 15.90 17.74
N GLN A 80 -4.85 15.49 18.60
CA GLN A 80 -3.89 14.43 18.29
C GLN A 80 -4.55 13.06 18.01
N ASP A 81 -5.62 12.75 18.74
CA ASP A 81 -6.42 11.53 18.57
C ASP A 81 -7.11 11.49 17.20
N ILE A 82 -7.67 12.61 16.75
CA ILE A 82 -8.25 12.75 15.41
C ILE A 82 -7.17 12.66 14.33
N GLN A 83 -6.01 13.29 14.54
CA GLN A 83 -4.89 13.21 13.61
C GLN A 83 -4.42 11.76 13.43
N ARG A 84 -4.26 11.02 14.53
CA ARG A 84 -3.90 9.60 14.47
C ARG A 84 -4.95 8.78 13.75
N GLY A 85 -6.22 8.99 14.06
CA GLY A 85 -7.30 8.19 13.50
C GLY A 85 -7.41 8.36 11.98
N TYR A 86 -7.31 9.58 11.44
CA TYR A 86 -7.45 9.77 9.99
C TYR A 86 -6.24 9.21 9.26
N LEU A 87 -5.03 9.36 9.82
CA LEU A 87 -3.80 8.79 9.26
C LEU A 87 -3.86 7.26 9.25
N GLN A 88 -4.34 6.63 10.34
CA GLN A 88 -4.54 5.19 10.40
C GLN A 88 -5.51 4.71 9.31
N GLN A 89 -6.65 5.37 9.16
CA GLN A 89 -7.64 5.07 8.14
C GLN A 89 -7.10 5.27 6.71
N ALA A 90 -6.34 6.35 6.47
CA ALA A 90 -5.70 6.59 5.17
C ALA A 90 -4.67 5.50 4.84
N THR A 91 -3.79 5.16 5.79
CA THR A 91 -2.77 4.12 5.61
C THR A 91 -3.41 2.73 5.42
N THR A 92 -4.47 2.40 6.16
CA THR A 92 -5.25 1.18 5.94
C THR A 92 -5.83 1.12 4.53
N GLY A 93 -6.41 2.22 4.04
CA GLY A 93 -6.93 2.29 2.68
C GLY A 93 -5.86 2.06 1.63
N ILE A 94 -4.68 2.70 1.76
CA ILE A 94 -3.55 2.49 0.84
C ILE A 94 -3.06 1.04 0.88
N SER A 95 -2.90 0.45 2.06
CA SER A 95 -2.50 -0.96 2.20
C SER A 95 -3.48 -1.91 1.50
N LEU A 96 -4.78 -1.67 1.62
CA LEU A 96 -5.81 -2.44 0.92
C LEU A 96 -5.72 -2.28 -0.61
N LEU A 97 -5.42 -1.09 -1.12
CA LEU A 97 -5.21 -0.87 -2.55
C LEU A 97 -3.96 -1.58 -3.09
N VAL A 98 -2.87 -1.57 -2.31
CA VAL A 98 -1.65 -2.34 -2.66
C VAL A 98 -1.96 -3.84 -2.72
N GLN A 99 -2.70 -4.37 -1.73
CA GLN A 99 -3.14 -5.78 -1.76
C GLN A 99 -4.07 -6.06 -2.95
N ALA A 100 -4.97 -5.15 -3.28
CA ALA A 100 -5.91 -5.30 -4.39
C ALA A 100 -5.21 -5.41 -5.76
N ALA A 101 -4.02 -4.80 -5.91
CA ALA A 101 -3.25 -4.85 -7.15
C ALA A 101 -2.72 -6.26 -7.48
N GLY A 102 -2.47 -7.10 -6.46
CA GLY A 102 -1.99 -8.47 -6.62
C GLY A 102 -3.07 -9.55 -6.55
N ALA A 103 -4.33 -9.18 -6.34
CA ALA A 103 -5.44 -10.12 -6.10
C ALA A 103 -6.22 -10.47 -7.38
N ASP A 104 -7.00 -11.57 -7.33
CA ASP A 104 -7.96 -11.89 -8.40
C ASP A 104 -9.07 -10.82 -8.51
N PRO A 105 -9.78 -10.71 -9.65
CA PRO A 105 -10.75 -9.63 -9.87
C PRO A 105 -11.84 -9.51 -8.80
N ARG A 106 -12.31 -10.63 -8.23
CA ARG A 106 -13.36 -10.62 -7.21
C ARG A 106 -12.81 -10.11 -5.89
N THR A 107 -11.66 -10.62 -5.47
CA THR A 107 -10.99 -10.19 -4.24
C THR A 107 -10.54 -8.73 -4.32
N ALA A 108 -9.99 -8.32 -5.46
CA ALA A 108 -9.57 -6.95 -5.72
C ALA A 108 -10.74 -5.95 -5.61
N ALA A 109 -11.94 -6.32 -6.08
CA ALA A 109 -13.13 -5.48 -5.94
C ALA A 109 -13.54 -5.31 -4.46
N VAL A 110 -13.48 -6.38 -3.66
CA VAL A 110 -13.79 -6.31 -2.22
C VAL A 110 -12.76 -5.44 -1.48
N LEU A 111 -11.48 -5.60 -1.79
CA LEU A 111 -10.40 -4.82 -1.17
C LEU A 111 -10.52 -3.33 -1.52
N ARG A 112 -10.82 -2.98 -2.78
CA ARG A 112 -11.09 -1.60 -3.20
C ARG A 112 -12.29 -0.99 -2.48
N ALA A 113 -13.38 -1.73 -2.33
CA ALA A 113 -14.56 -1.25 -1.60
C ALA A 113 -14.22 -0.95 -0.12
N ARG A 114 -13.46 -1.84 0.54
CA ARG A 114 -12.97 -1.61 1.91
C ARG A 114 -12.02 -0.43 2.00
N ALA A 115 -11.16 -0.24 0.98
CA ALA A 115 -10.28 0.93 0.91
C ALA A 115 -11.10 2.22 0.84
N GLU A 116 -12.12 2.27 -0.04
CA GLU A 116 -13.05 3.41 -0.13
C GLU A 116 -13.71 3.72 1.23
N GLU A 117 -14.21 2.70 1.94
CA GLU A 117 -14.80 2.87 3.27
C GLU A 117 -13.80 3.44 4.29
N SER A 118 -12.54 2.97 4.26
CA SER A 118 -11.44 3.46 5.09
C SER A 118 -11.17 4.94 4.81
N PHE A 119 -11.05 5.33 3.53
CA PHE A 119 -10.84 6.72 3.15
C PHE A 119 -12.02 7.63 3.50
N LEU A 120 -13.25 7.15 3.38
CA LEU A 120 -14.43 7.86 3.89
C LEU A 120 -14.38 8.02 5.40
N GLY A 121 -13.88 7.01 6.13
CA GLY A 121 -13.58 7.09 7.56
C GLY A 121 -12.59 8.21 7.88
N ALA A 122 -11.47 8.28 7.16
CA ALA A 122 -10.48 9.36 7.29
C ALA A 122 -11.10 10.73 7.01
N ALA A 123 -11.85 10.87 5.92
CA ALA A 123 -12.50 12.12 5.54
C ALA A 123 -13.51 12.62 6.59
N ARG A 124 -14.28 11.70 7.20
CA ARG A 124 -15.20 12.06 8.31
C ARG A 124 -14.45 12.62 9.51
N GLN A 125 -13.30 12.04 9.86
CA GLN A 125 -12.48 12.52 10.97
C GLN A 125 -11.84 13.87 10.69
N LEU A 126 -11.41 14.11 9.45
CA LEU A 126 -10.89 15.42 9.03
C LEU A 126 -11.96 16.52 9.12
N GLY A 127 -13.25 16.18 8.95
CA GLY A 127 -14.34 17.13 8.97
C GLY A 127 -14.16 18.18 7.87
N GLY A 128 -14.08 19.46 8.25
CA GLY A 128 -13.78 20.57 7.33
C GLY A 128 -12.28 20.91 7.18
N SER A 129 -11.38 20.15 7.81
CA SER A 129 -9.95 20.47 7.84
C SER A 129 -9.27 20.10 6.53
N ARG A 130 -8.39 20.95 6.03
CA ARG A 130 -7.62 20.71 4.81
C ARG A 130 -6.30 20.03 5.12
N VAL A 131 -6.00 18.93 4.42
CA VAL A 131 -4.70 18.26 4.42
C VAL A 131 -3.88 18.74 3.23
N THR A 132 -2.59 19.00 3.43
CA THR A 132 -1.64 19.34 2.37
C THR A 132 -0.32 18.66 2.65
N LEU A 133 0.36 18.13 1.64
CA LEU A 133 1.75 17.68 1.79
C LEU A 133 2.63 18.86 2.20
N ARG A 134 3.42 18.70 3.28
CA ARG A 134 4.49 19.66 3.63
C ARG A 134 5.81 19.22 3.06
N GLN A 135 6.21 17.99 3.35
CA GLN A 135 7.49 17.43 2.95
C GLN A 135 7.51 15.91 3.11
N VAL A 136 8.51 15.27 2.51
CA VAL A 136 8.84 13.86 2.71
C VAL A 136 10.30 13.75 3.11
N GLY A 137 10.66 12.74 3.88
CA GLY A 137 12.03 12.66 4.39
C GLY A 137 12.27 11.53 5.37
N ILE A 138 13.38 11.63 6.11
CA ILE A 138 13.75 10.71 7.18
C ILE A 138 13.47 11.32 8.56
N PRO A 139 12.71 10.66 9.44
CA PRO A 139 12.55 11.11 10.82
C PRO A 139 13.88 11.13 11.58
N ASP A 140 14.36 12.33 11.91
CA ASP A 140 15.46 12.54 12.85
C ASP A 140 14.87 12.68 14.25
N ILE A 141 14.66 11.51 14.88
CA ILE A 141 14.04 11.39 16.21
C ILE A 141 14.88 12.13 17.26
N LYS A 142 16.21 12.14 17.12
CA LYS A 142 17.12 12.79 18.08
C LYS A 142 16.91 14.29 18.11
N ASN A 143 16.73 14.91 16.94
CA ASN A 143 16.54 16.35 16.81
C ASN A 143 15.06 16.76 16.61
N ASN A 144 14.13 15.81 16.72
CA ASN A 144 12.70 16.02 16.56
C ASN A 144 12.33 16.77 15.27
N ARG A 145 12.92 16.36 14.14
CA ARG A 145 12.68 16.96 12.83
C ARG A 145 12.55 15.88 11.77
N LEU A 146 11.91 16.23 10.66
CA LEU A 146 11.90 15.39 9.47
C LEU A 146 12.93 15.97 8.49
N GLU A 147 14.01 15.23 8.24
CA GLU A 147 15.07 15.63 7.33
C GLU A 147 14.62 15.42 5.88
N PRO A 148 14.46 16.49 5.07
CA PRO A 148 13.87 16.36 3.74
C PRO A 148 14.71 15.47 2.83
N MET A 149 14.05 14.55 2.13
CA MET A 149 14.68 13.78 1.06
C MET A 149 14.05 14.10 -0.29
N PRO A 150 14.85 14.28 -1.36
CA PRO A 150 14.33 14.46 -2.70
C PRO A 150 13.88 13.11 -3.27
N LEU A 151 12.69 12.67 -2.87
CA LEU A 151 12.06 11.43 -3.32
C LEU A 151 10.81 11.76 -4.15
N PRO A 152 10.94 12.04 -5.47
CA PRO A 152 9.81 12.51 -6.27
C PRO A 152 8.59 11.60 -6.25
N TRP A 153 8.79 10.28 -6.21
CA TRP A 153 7.71 9.30 -6.12
C TRP A 153 6.94 9.38 -4.79
N LEU A 154 7.63 9.66 -3.68
CA LEU A 154 7.00 9.75 -2.36
C LEU A 154 6.32 11.11 -2.18
N GLN A 155 6.88 12.16 -2.78
CA GLN A 155 6.23 13.46 -2.86
C GLN A 155 4.94 13.37 -3.66
N ALA A 156 4.97 12.78 -4.86
CA ALA A 156 3.78 12.60 -5.68
C ALA A 156 2.72 11.75 -4.95
N ALA A 157 3.11 10.64 -4.33
CA ALA A 157 2.18 9.81 -3.58
C ALA A 157 1.56 10.56 -2.38
N GLY A 158 2.34 11.42 -1.72
CA GLY A 158 1.85 12.28 -0.65
C GLY A 158 0.85 13.34 -1.15
N VAL A 159 1.08 13.93 -2.32
CA VAL A 159 0.12 14.87 -2.95
C VAL A 159 -1.17 14.15 -3.28
N ASP A 160 -1.10 13.01 -3.96
CA ASP A 160 -2.26 12.22 -4.36
C ASP A 160 -3.10 11.79 -3.15
N ILE A 161 -2.47 11.39 -2.03
CA ILE A 161 -3.19 11.08 -0.79
C ILE A 161 -3.91 12.33 -0.24
N ALA A 162 -3.26 13.49 -0.21
CA ALA A 162 -3.88 14.72 0.28
C ALA A 162 -5.07 15.15 -0.58
N ASP A 163 -4.92 15.07 -1.91
CA ASP A 163 -5.97 15.41 -2.87
C ASP A 163 -7.14 14.42 -2.79
N GLY A 164 -6.86 13.13 -2.70
CA GLY A 164 -7.86 12.08 -2.50
C GLY A 164 -8.68 12.30 -1.22
N LEU A 165 -8.03 12.68 -0.11
CA LEU A 165 -8.73 13.01 1.14
C LEU A 165 -9.64 14.22 0.99
N GLY A 166 -9.19 15.28 0.30
CA GLY A 166 -10.00 16.45 0.00
C GLY A 166 -11.22 16.12 -0.86
N LEU A 167 -11.07 15.24 -1.85
CA LEU A 167 -12.16 14.76 -2.69
C LEU A 167 -13.15 13.88 -1.90
N MET A 168 -12.68 13.02 -0.99
CA MET A 168 -13.57 12.26 -0.10
C MET A 168 -14.35 13.16 0.85
N GLN A 169 -13.75 14.24 1.37
CA GLN A 169 -14.47 15.23 2.18
C GLN A 169 -15.59 15.90 1.36
N ARG A 170 -15.34 16.26 0.10
CA ARG A 170 -16.39 16.78 -0.80
C ARG A 170 -17.49 15.75 -1.03
N ALA A 171 -17.13 14.48 -1.21
CA ALA A 171 -18.11 13.41 -1.40
C ALA A 171 -19.05 13.21 -0.20
N LEU A 172 -18.64 13.61 1.02
CA LEU A 172 -19.48 13.56 2.21
C LEU A 172 -20.50 14.72 2.27
N VAL A 173 -20.18 15.87 1.68
CA VAL A 173 -21.02 17.08 1.70
C VAL A 173 -21.92 17.17 0.47
N GLU A 174 -21.40 16.79 -0.69
CA GLU A 174 -22.06 16.86 -1.99
C GLU A 174 -22.22 15.46 -2.60
N PRO A 175 -23.21 14.67 -2.15
CA PRO A 175 -23.33 13.27 -2.58
C PRO A 175 -23.86 13.09 -4.01
N VAL A 176 -24.42 14.14 -4.65
CA VAL A 176 -25.01 14.06 -6.01
C VAL A 176 -24.86 15.38 -6.78
N PRO A 177 -24.45 15.38 -8.07
CA PRO A 177 -23.95 14.26 -8.87
C PRO A 177 -22.43 14.02 -8.74
N LEU A 178 -22.02 12.81 -9.14
CA LEU A 178 -20.91 11.98 -8.63
C LEU A 178 -19.61 12.00 -9.47
N PRO A 179 -18.65 12.90 -9.24
CA PRO A 179 -17.25 12.63 -9.60
C PRO A 179 -16.36 12.41 -8.37
N TRP A 180 -16.75 12.88 -7.18
CA TRP A 180 -15.82 13.03 -6.06
C TRP A 180 -15.21 11.72 -5.55
N LYS A 181 -16.04 10.70 -5.27
CA LYS A 181 -15.52 9.40 -4.80
C LYS A 181 -14.64 8.71 -5.84
N LYS A 182 -15.08 8.71 -7.10
CA LYS A 182 -14.34 8.10 -8.21
C LYS A 182 -13.01 8.81 -8.43
N ALA A 183 -13.01 10.14 -8.44
CA ALA A 183 -11.79 10.93 -8.56
C ALA A 183 -10.86 10.69 -7.36
N ALA A 184 -11.40 10.68 -6.14
CA ALA A 184 -10.62 10.39 -4.93
C ALA A 184 -9.95 9.02 -5.00
N MET A 185 -10.70 7.99 -5.41
CA MET A 185 -10.15 6.63 -5.57
C MET A 185 -9.05 6.58 -6.63
N ALA A 186 -9.16 7.36 -7.71
CA ALA A 186 -8.09 7.44 -8.70
C ALA A 186 -6.80 8.03 -8.11
N GLU A 187 -6.89 9.07 -7.28
CA GLU A 187 -5.71 9.62 -6.57
C GLU A 187 -5.08 8.59 -5.64
N PHE A 188 -5.90 7.90 -4.83
CA PHE A 188 -5.38 6.88 -3.92
C PHE A 188 -4.75 5.69 -4.66
N GLU A 189 -5.31 5.27 -5.80
CA GLU A 189 -4.74 4.23 -6.65
C GLU A 189 -3.41 4.68 -7.27
N ASN A 190 -3.29 5.94 -7.68
CA ASN A 190 -2.01 6.51 -8.15
C ASN A 190 -0.96 6.48 -7.04
N ALA A 191 -1.30 6.92 -5.83
CA ALA A 191 -0.42 6.88 -4.68
C ALA A 191 0.06 5.45 -4.37
N ALA A 192 -0.88 4.48 -4.33
CA ALA A 192 -0.57 3.09 -4.08
C ALA A 192 0.36 2.50 -5.16
N ALA A 193 0.14 2.83 -6.44
CA ALA A 193 0.99 2.39 -7.53
C ALA A 193 2.40 2.98 -7.45
N GLN A 194 2.54 4.25 -7.09
CA GLN A 194 3.84 4.90 -6.90
C GLN A 194 4.65 4.27 -5.76
N MET A 195 4.00 3.94 -4.65
CA MET A 195 4.62 3.24 -3.53
C MET A 195 5.00 1.80 -3.90
N ALA A 196 4.13 1.06 -4.58
CA ALA A 196 4.40 -0.32 -4.99
C ALA A 196 5.55 -0.43 -6.01
N ALA A 197 5.64 0.50 -6.97
CA ALA A 197 6.69 0.51 -8.00
C ALA A 197 8.11 0.67 -7.43
N ARG A 198 8.26 1.23 -6.22
CA ARG A 198 9.57 1.32 -5.54
C ARG A 198 10.06 -0.06 -5.07
N HIS A 199 9.15 -0.91 -4.61
CA HIS A 199 9.47 -2.25 -4.10
C HIS A 199 9.85 -3.22 -5.22
N ALA A 200 9.34 -3.04 -6.44
CA ALA A 200 9.70 -3.88 -7.59
C ALA A 200 11.09 -3.56 -8.21
N ARG A 201 11.76 -2.48 -7.79
CA ARG A 201 13.04 -2.02 -8.35
C ARG A 201 14.21 -2.02 -7.36
N GLY A 202 13.99 -2.49 -6.13
CA GLY A 202 15.01 -2.62 -5.08
C GLY A 202 15.31 -4.07 -4.84
#